data_AF-A0A1Q4H7G3-F1
#
_entry.id   AF-A0A1Q4H7G3-F1
#
_cell.length_a   1.000
_cell.length_b   1.000
_cell.length_c   1.000
_cell.angle_alpha   90.00
_cell.angle_beta   90.00
_cell.angle_gamma   90.00
#
_symmetry.space_group_name_H-M   'P 1'
#
loop_
_entity.id
_entity.type
_entity.pdbx_description
1 polymer ?
#
loop_
_entity_poly.entity_id
_entity_poly.type
_entity_poly.pdbx_seq_one_letter_code
_entity_poly.pdbx_strand_id
1 'polypeptide(L)'
;MPERNQPLRVDPTELQVAADQLDAQASSFVTAHHASHSRAGHAALGAGLSAAALPEMLAVWDSNVARSHQRFAALAEDHRIAATKYRVTDAHGAEHIDDAGPAR
;
A
#
# COMPACT_ATOMS: atom_id res chain seq x y z
N MET A 1 15.67 23.09 -16.00
CA MET A 1 15.79 22.47 -14.66
C MET A 1 14.49 22.76 -13.93
N PRO A 2 13.66 21.78 -13.56
CA PRO A 2 12.46 22.07 -12.81
C PRO A 2 12.85 22.48 -11.37
N GLU A 3 12.29 23.60 -10.93
CA GLU A 3 12.43 24.22 -9.61
C GLU A 3 12.18 23.18 -8.50
N ARG A 4 13.22 22.77 -7.78
CA ARG A 4 13.17 21.72 -6.75
C ARG A 4 12.48 22.13 -5.44
N ASN A 5 11.99 23.37 -5.33
CA ASN A 5 11.60 23.98 -4.05
C ASN A 5 10.19 24.60 -4.04
N GLN A 6 9.31 24.29 -4.99
CA GLN A 6 7.90 24.61 -4.78
C GLN A 6 7.35 23.69 -3.68
N PRO A 7 6.66 24.22 -2.65
CA PRO A 7 6.00 23.38 -1.67
C PRO A 7 5.07 22.43 -2.43
N LEU A 8 5.29 21.12 -2.26
CA LEU A 8 4.41 20.11 -2.84
C LEU A 8 2.99 20.39 -2.34
N ARG A 9 2.10 20.77 -3.27
CA ARG A 9 0.67 20.75 -3.02
C ARG A 9 0.24 19.29 -3.05
N VAL A 10 0.08 18.71 -1.87
CA VAL A 10 -0.43 17.35 -1.71
C VAL A 10 -1.94 17.45 -1.53
N ASP A 11 -2.71 16.76 -2.39
CA ASP A 11 -4.15 16.63 -2.22
C ASP A 11 -4.45 15.46 -1.25
N PRO A 12 -5.06 15.72 -0.07
CA PRO A 12 -5.45 14.66 0.85
C PRO A 12 -6.42 13.64 0.25
N THR A 13 -7.21 14.04 -0.74
CA THR A 13 -8.15 13.17 -1.45
C THR A 13 -7.41 12.15 -2.30
N GLU A 14 -6.37 12.59 -3.02
CA GLU A 14 -5.52 11.68 -3.82
C GLU A 14 -4.78 10.68 -2.93
N LEU A 15 -4.36 11.09 -1.72
CA LEU A 15 -3.77 10.18 -0.74
C LEU A 15 -4.77 9.11 -0.26
N GLN A 16 -6.03 9.46 -0.02
CA GLN A 16 -7.06 8.48 0.35
C GLN A 16 -7.34 7.51 -0.82
N VAL A 17 -7.46 8.03 -2.04
CA VAL A 17 -7.62 7.19 -3.24
C VAL A 17 -6.44 6.24 -3.41
N ALA A 18 -5.21 6.70 -3.17
CA ALA A 18 -4.02 5.86 -3.22
C ALA A 18 -4.04 4.75 -2.14
N ALA A 19 -4.49 5.06 -0.92
CA ALA A 19 -4.67 4.06 0.14
C ALA A 19 -5.68 2.97 -0.27
N ASP A 20 -6.83 3.36 -0.83
CA ASP A 20 -7.85 2.42 -1.30
C ASP A 20 -7.35 1.55 -2.46
N GLN A 21 -6.56 2.13 -3.37
CA GLN A 21 -5.92 1.38 -4.46
C GLN A 21 -4.90 0.36 -3.93
N LEU A 22 -4.14 0.69 -2.89
CA LEU A 22 -3.19 -0.24 -2.27
C LEU A 22 -3.91 -1.43 -1.65
N ASP A 23 -5.05 -1.21 -0.98
CA ASP A 23 -5.87 -2.29 -0.42
C ASP A 23 -6.48 -3.19 -1.50
N ALA A 24 -6.96 -2.58 -2.60
CA ALA A 24 -7.46 -3.32 -3.76
C ALA A 24 -6.35 -4.16 -4.43
N GLN A 25 -5.15 -3.59 -4.59
CA GLN A 25 -3.98 -4.28 -5.13
C GLN A 25 -3.53 -5.43 -4.22
N ALA A 26 -3.52 -5.22 -2.90
CA ALA A 26 -3.20 -6.26 -1.92
C ALA A 26 -4.15 -7.44 -2.04
N SER A 27 -5.46 -7.17 -2.12
CA SER A 27 -6.50 -8.19 -2.27
C SER A 27 -6.32 -8.98 -3.56
N SER A 28 -6.13 -8.28 -4.69
CA SER A 28 -5.89 -8.90 -6.00
C SER A 28 -4.62 -9.76 -6.00
N PHE A 29 -3.55 -9.26 -5.40
CA PHE A 29 -2.28 -9.98 -5.27
C PHE A 29 -2.44 -11.28 -4.47
N VAL A 30 -3.15 -11.24 -3.34
CA VAL A 30 -3.43 -12.45 -2.52
C VAL A 30 -4.24 -13.47 -3.30
N THR A 31 -5.29 -13.05 -4.02
CA THR A 31 -6.08 -13.94 -4.88
C THR A 31 -5.21 -14.58 -5.97
N ALA A 32 -4.40 -13.80 -6.68
CA ALA A 32 -3.51 -14.30 -7.72
C ALA A 32 -2.43 -15.24 -7.17
N HIS A 33 -1.91 -14.95 -5.98
CA HIS A 33 -0.98 -15.83 -5.26
C HIS A 33 -1.62 -17.18 -4.94
N HIS A 34 -2.78 -17.21 -4.29
CA HIS A 34 -3.46 -18.46 -3.96
C HIS A 34 -3.75 -19.32 -5.20
N ALA A 35 -4.20 -18.69 -6.29
CA ALA A 35 -4.44 -19.40 -7.53
C ALA A 35 -3.14 -20.01 -8.11
N SER A 36 -2.03 -19.29 -8.02
CA SER A 36 -0.72 -19.74 -8.53
C SER A 36 -0.09 -20.79 -7.64
N HIS A 37 -0.19 -20.63 -6.32
CA HIS A 37 0.27 -21.58 -5.31
C HIS A 37 -0.47 -22.91 -5.46
N SER A 38 -1.81 -22.87 -5.59
CA SER A 38 -2.62 -24.06 -5.84
C SER A 38 -2.16 -24.79 -7.11
N ARG A 39 -1.96 -24.08 -8.24
CA ARG A 39 -1.44 -24.69 -9.47
C ARG A 39 -0.05 -25.32 -9.28
N ALA A 40 0.83 -24.65 -8.56
CA ALA A 40 2.17 -25.14 -8.29
C ALA A 40 2.17 -26.38 -7.39
N GLY A 41 1.30 -26.43 -6.38
CA GLY A 41 1.13 -27.60 -5.51
C GLY A 41 0.60 -28.84 -6.21
N HIS A 42 -0.14 -28.66 -7.32
CA HIS A 42 -0.64 -29.77 -8.15
C HIS A 42 0.29 -30.13 -9.31
N ALA A 43 1.49 -29.55 -9.39
CA ALA A 43 2.43 -29.85 -10.47
C ALA A 43 2.93 -31.30 -10.38
N ALA A 44 2.74 -32.06 -11.46
CA ALA A 44 3.27 -33.42 -11.57
C ALA A 44 4.75 -33.38 -11.97
N LEU A 45 5.63 -33.21 -10.98
CA LEU A 45 7.09 -33.11 -11.19
C LEU A 45 7.79 -34.47 -11.36
N GLY A 46 7.06 -35.58 -11.23
CA GLY A 46 7.63 -36.93 -11.23
C GLY A 46 8.42 -37.24 -9.94
N ALA A 47 9.17 -38.33 -9.94
CA ALA A 47 10.03 -38.69 -8.82
C ALA A 47 11.39 -37.97 -8.95
N GLY A 48 11.89 -37.38 -7.85
CA GLY A 48 13.21 -36.77 -7.81
C GLY A 48 13.32 -35.57 -6.87
N LEU A 49 14.50 -34.96 -6.85
CA LEU A 49 14.83 -33.83 -5.98
C LEU A 49 13.91 -32.61 -6.17
N SER A 50 13.44 -32.38 -7.40
CA SER A 50 12.50 -31.29 -7.70
C SER A 50 11.16 -31.47 -7.02
N ALA A 51 10.63 -32.70 -6.98
CA ALA A 51 9.39 -33.00 -6.25
C ALA A 51 9.58 -32.90 -4.74
N ALA A 52 10.75 -33.31 -4.22
CA ALA A 52 11.08 -33.21 -2.80
C ALA A 52 11.24 -31.75 -2.32
N ALA A 53 11.72 -30.84 -3.18
CA ALA A 53 11.90 -29.43 -2.86
C ALA A 53 10.63 -28.59 -2.95
N LEU A 54 9.58 -29.08 -3.63
CA LEU A 54 8.35 -28.34 -3.89
C LEU A 54 7.65 -27.84 -2.60
N PRO A 55 7.48 -28.64 -1.53
CA PRO A 55 6.82 -28.18 -0.32
C PRO A 55 7.55 -27.03 0.38
N GLU A 56 8.89 -27.08 0.43
CA GLU A 56 9.70 -26.01 1.03
C GLU A 56 9.57 -24.71 0.22
N MET A 57 9.65 -24.80 -1.11
CA MET A 57 9.46 -23.65 -2.00
C MET A 57 8.06 -23.02 -1.81
N LEU A 58 7.01 -23.83 -1.68
CA LEU A 58 5.65 -23.35 -1.44
C LEU A 58 5.52 -22.66 -0.07
N ALA A 59 6.14 -23.20 0.98
CA ALA A 59 6.15 -22.59 2.31
C ALA A 59 6.88 -21.22 2.33
N VAL A 60 7.97 -21.09 1.59
CA VAL A 60 8.66 -19.80 1.39
C VAL A 60 7.74 -18.82 0.64
N TRP A 61 7.01 -19.30 -0.36
CA TRP A 61 6.09 -18.45 -1.11
C TRP A 61 4.92 -17.94 -0.25
N ASP A 62 4.40 -18.76 0.64
CA ASP A 62 3.38 -18.35 1.62
C ASP A 62 3.92 -17.29 2.59
N SER A 63 5.13 -17.47 3.09
CA SER A 63 5.77 -16.47 3.95
C SER A 63 5.95 -15.13 3.23
N ASN A 64 6.25 -15.16 1.93
CA ASN A 64 6.38 -13.97 1.10
C ASN A 64 5.03 -13.25 0.89
N VAL A 65 3.91 -13.98 0.72
CA VAL A 65 2.60 -13.34 0.54
C VAL A 65 2.16 -12.59 1.79
N ALA A 66 2.37 -13.17 2.97
CA ALA A 66 2.06 -12.54 4.24
C ALA A 66 2.84 -11.23 4.43
N ARG A 67 4.15 -11.26 4.12
CA ARG A 67 5.01 -10.07 4.18
C ARG A 67 4.59 -8.99 3.18
N SER A 68 4.20 -9.38 1.96
CA SER A 68 3.72 -8.42 0.96
C SER A 68 2.41 -7.76 1.40
N HIS A 69 1.46 -8.55 1.93
CA HIS A 69 0.20 -8.02 2.45
C HIS A 69 0.43 -7.00 3.57
N GLN A 70 1.32 -7.30 4.53
CA GLN A 70 1.70 -6.36 5.59
C GLN A 70 2.27 -5.05 5.04
N ARG A 71 3.08 -5.11 3.97
CA ARG A 71 3.65 -3.90 3.34
C ARG A 71 2.58 -3.04 2.67
N PHE A 72 1.63 -3.65 1.96
CA PHE A 72 0.51 -2.90 1.38
C PHE A 72 -0.32 -2.21 2.46
N ALA A 73 -0.69 -2.93 3.52
CA ALA A 73 -1.46 -2.38 4.62
C ALA A 73 -0.73 -1.22 5.33
N ALA A 74 0.58 -1.37 5.59
CA ALA A 74 1.38 -0.31 6.18
C ALA A 74 1.43 0.93 5.28
N LEU A 75 1.62 0.75 3.98
CA LEU A 75 1.69 1.87 3.04
C LEU A 75 0.33 2.57 2.89
N ALA A 76 -0.77 1.82 2.85
CA ALA A 76 -2.11 2.39 2.83
C ALA A 76 -2.37 3.23 4.08
N GLU A 77 -1.97 2.73 5.25
CA GLU A 77 -2.10 3.46 6.51
C GLU A 77 -1.26 4.74 6.54
N ASP A 78 -0.01 4.68 6.06
CA ASP A 78 0.84 5.87 5.95
C ASP A 78 0.19 6.97 5.09
N HIS A 79 -0.49 6.59 3.99
CA HIS A 79 -1.24 7.53 3.15
C HIS A 79 -2.45 8.13 3.89
N ARG A 80 -3.21 7.33 4.65
CA ARG A 80 -4.33 7.83 5.46
C ARG A 80 -3.88 8.79 6.56
N ILE A 81 -2.78 8.46 7.23
CA ILE A 81 -2.15 9.31 8.24
C ILE A 81 -1.70 10.62 7.60
N ALA A 82 -1.03 10.57 6.44
CA ALA A 82 -0.62 11.76 5.71
C ALA A 82 -1.82 12.62 5.31
N ALA A 83 -2.87 12.03 4.73
CA ALA A 83 -4.09 12.75 4.35
C ALA A 83 -4.72 13.48 5.55
N THR A 84 -4.75 12.81 6.71
CA THR A 84 -5.26 13.39 7.95
C THR A 84 -4.41 14.57 8.41
N LYS A 85 -3.07 14.44 8.38
CA LYS A 85 -2.14 15.52 8.75
C LYS A 85 -2.30 16.75 7.87
N TYR A 86 -2.42 16.57 6.55
CA TYR A 86 -2.63 17.68 5.62
C TYR A 86 -3.96 18.38 5.89
N ARG A 87 -5.06 17.62 6.02
CA ARG A 87 -6.38 18.18 6.33
C ARG A 87 -6.40 18.98 7.64
N VAL A 88 -5.74 18.50 8.69
CA VAL A 88 -5.63 19.22 9.97
C VAL A 88 -4.81 20.50 9.82
N THR A 89 -3.71 20.44 9.09
CA THR A 89 -2.84 21.60 8.84
C THR A 89 -3.58 22.68 8.04
N ASP A 90 -4.31 22.28 6.99
CA ASP A 90 -5.07 23.18 6.14
C ASP A 90 -6.23 23.84 6.91
N ALA A 91 -6.94 23.07 7.76
CA ALA A 91 -8.01 23.60 8.60
C ALA A 91 -7.48 24.63 9.61
N HIS A 92 -6.40 24.31 10.32
CA HIS A 92 -5.77 25.25 11.24
C HIS A 92 -5.25 26.50 10.50
N GLY A 93 -4.65 26.34 9.32
CA GLY A 93 -4.23 27.47 8.49
C GLY A 93 -5.40 28.39 8.11
N ALA A 94 -6.56 27.82 7.76
CA ALA A 94 -7.76 28.58 7.44
C ALA A 94 -8.29 29.36 8.65
N GLU A 95 -8.36 28.72 9.83
CA GLU A 95 -8.79 29.38 11.09
C GLU A 95 -7.90 30.59 11.42
N HIS A 96 -6.56 30.45 11.30
CA HIS A 96 -5.63 31.57 11.55
C HIS A 96 -5.78 32.70 10.53
N ILE A 97 -6.15 32.40 9.29
CA ILE A 97 -6.41 33.43 8.27
C ILE A 97 -7.72 34.16 8.58
N ASP A 98 -8.77 33.43 8.96
CA ASP A 98 -10.06 34.01 9.33
C ASP A 98 -9.93 34.90 10.59
N ASP A 99 -9.17 34.45 11.60
CA ASP A 99 -8.87 35.22 12.82
C ASP A 99 -7.98 36.45 12.54
N ALA A 100 -7.10 36.38 11.53
CA ALA A 100 -6.28 37.51 11.10
C ALA A 100 -7.00 38.48 10.13
N GLY A 101 -8.27 38.21 9.79
CA GLY A 101 -9.13 39.10 9.02
C GLY A 101 -9.27 40.48 9.66
N PRO A 102 -9.53 41.55 8.88
CA PRO A 102 -9.20 42.91 9.27
C PRO A 102 -9.99 43.33 10.50
N ALA A 103 -9.27 43.75 11.54
CA ALA A 103 -9.82 44.54 12.64
C ALA A 103 -10.58 45.73 12.04
N ARG A 104 -11.90 45.74 12.23
CA ARG A 104 -12.77 46.85 11.84
C ARG A 104 -12.51 48.08 12.69
#